data_AF-A0A4R4IGK0-F1
#
_entry.id   AF-A0A4R4IGK0-F1
#
_cell.length_a   1.000
_cell.length_b   1.000
_cell.length_c   1.000
_cell.angle_alpha   90.00
_cell.angle_beta   90.00
_cell.angle_gamma   90.00
#
_symmetry.space_group_name_H-M   'P 1'
#
loop_
_entity.id
_entity.type
_entity.pdbx_description
1 polymer ?
#
loop_
_entity_poly.entity_id
_entity_poly.type
_entity_poly.pdbx_seq_one_letter_code
_entity_poly.pdbx_strand_id
1 'polypeptide(L)'
;MAQNEAQARAMLRQLNTAQATGSLPPGMNVEAARTNIQIALKAQQLGREMVALSQQPDSPARQQRMNQISTELIALREGLRYDVNTPAAAKAAP
;
A
#
# COMPACT_ATOMS: atom_id res chain seq x y z
N MET A 1 -12.64 10.82 4.05
CA MET A 1 -11.35 10.17 3.76
C MET A 1 -10.89 9.16 4.82
N ALA A 2 -11.21 9.31 6.12
CA ALA A 2 -10.84 8.32 7.17
C ALA A 2 -11.43 6.91 6.97
N GLN A 3 -12.56 6.80 6.25
CA GLN A 3 -13.23 5.52 5.97
C GLN A 3 -12.39 4.59 5.07
N ASN A 4 -11.66 5.14 4.08
CA ASN A 4 -10.87 4.34 3.14
C ASN A 4 -9.64 3.70 3.82
N GLU A 5 -9.05 4.38 4.78
CA GLU A 5 -7.91 3.85 5.54
C GLU A 5 -8.34 2.78 6.53
N ALA A 6 -9.47 3.00 7.22
CA ALA A 6 -10.06 2.00 8.10
C ALA A 6 -10.43 0.73 7.33
N GLN A 7 -10.95 0.88 6.11
CA GLN A 7 -11.29 -0.23 5.22
C GLN A 7 -10.03 -0.99 4.76
N ALA A 8 -8.98 -0.29 4.31
CA ALA A 8 -7.72 -0.95 3.91
C ALA A 8 -7.04 -1.67 5.08
N ARG A 9 -7.08 -1.09 6.29
CA ARG A 9 -6.61 -1.78 7.53
C ARG A 9 -7.48 -2.98 7.87
N ALA A 10 -8.80 -2.90 7.68
CA ALA A 10 -9.70 -4.03 7.87
C ALA A 10 -9.40 -5.16 6.88
N MET A 11 -9.18 -4.85 5.61
CA MET A 11 -8.77 -5.81 4.58
C MET A 11 -7.45 -6.50 4.93
N LEU A 12 -6.44 -5.75 5.42
CA LEU A 12 -5.18 -6.33 5.86
C LEU A 12 -5.38 -7.33 7.01
N ARG A 13 -6.25 -7.01 7.98
CA ARG A 13 -6.59 -7.92 9.07
C ARG A 13 -7.32 -9.16 8.58
N GLN A 14 -8.32 -9.00 7.71
CA GLN A 14 -9.06 -10.11 7.10
C GLN A 14 -8.13 -11.05 6.32
N LEU A 15 -7.20 -10.50 5.55
CA LEU A 15 -6.19 -11.27 4.81
C LEU A 15 -5.30 -12.09 5.75
N ASN A 16 -4.83 -11.48 6.84
CA ASN A 16 -4.00 -12.17 7.84
C ASN A 16 -4.79 -13.27 8.58
N THR A 17 -6.05 -13.01 8.94
CA THR A 17 -6.93 -14.01 9.54
C THR A 17 -7.16 -15.17 8.58
N ALA A 18 -7.51 -14.90 7.32
CA ALA A 18 -7.73 -15.93 6.32
C ALA A 18 -6.48 -16.78 6.06
N GLN A 19 -5.29 -16.17 6.09
CA GLN A 19 -4.02 -16.89 6.02
C GLN A 19 -3.80 -17.81 7.22
N ALA A 20 -4.08 -17.33 8.43
CA ALA A 20 -3.94 -18.11 9.65
C ALA A 20 -4.96 -19.26 9.76
N THR A 21 -6.18 -19.08 9.24
CA THR A 21 -7.26 -20.08 9.27
C THR A 21 -7.27 -21.00 8.05
N GLY A 22 -6.35 -20.82 7.09
CA GLY A 22 -6.32 -21.59 5.85
C GLY A 22 -7.51 -21.34 4.91
N SER A 23 -8.25 -20.25 5.10
CA SER A 23 -9.46 -19.90 4.33
C SER A 23 -9.16 -18.89 3.21
N LEU A 24 -7.93 -18.90 2.69
CA LEU A 24 -7.53 -18.03 1.59
C LEU A 24 -8.16 -18.48 0.27
N PRO A 25 -8.50 -17.54 -0.62
CA PRO A 25 -8.93 -17.89 -1.96
C PRO A 25 -7.85 -18.73 -2.69
N PRO A 26 -8.25 -19.79 -3.43
CA PRO A 26 -7.30 -20.62 -4.15
C PRO A 26 -6.57 -19.79 -5.22
N GLY A 27 -5.25 -20.00 -5.31
CA GLY A 27 -4.40 -19.30 -6.28
C GLY A 27 -4.07 -17.84 -5.94
N MET A 28 -4.49 -17.33 -4.79
CA MET A 28 -4.13 -15.98 -4.34
C MET A 28 -2.70 -15.93 -3.82
N ASN A 29 -1.90 -15.00 -4.34
CA ASN A 29 -0.65 -14.59 -3.72
C ASN A 29 -0.92 -13.59 -2.60
N VAL A 30 -0.95 -14.11 -1.38
CA VAL A 30 -1.22 -13.33 -0.15
C VAL A 30 -0.16 -12.27 0.09
N GLU A 31 1.10 -12.54 -0.24
CA GLU A 31 2.18 -11.57 -0.06
C GLU A 31 2.00 -10.40 -1.02
N ALA A 32 1.67 -10.66 -2.29
CA ALA A 32 1.36 -9.63 -3.27
C ALA A 32 0.15 -8.78 -2.82
N ALA A 33 -0.92 -9.42 -2.36
CA ALA A 33 -2.09 -8.72 -1.82
C ALA A 33 -1.73 -7.84 -0.61
N ARG A 34 -0.96 -8.38 0.35
CA ARG A 34 -0.50 -7.65 1.53
C ARG A 34 0.35 -6.44 1.15
N THR A 35 1.35 -6.62 0.28
CA THR A 35 2.23 -5.55 -0.21
C THR A 35 1.42 -4.43 -0.84
N ASN A 36 0.47 -4.75 -1.72
CA ASN A 36 -0.35 -3.74 -2.39
C ASN A 36 -1.26 -2.97 -1.41
N ILE A 37 -1.85 -3.65 -0.42
CA ILE A 37 -2.68 -2.99 0.61
C ILE A 37 -1.81 -2.03 1.44
N GLN A 38 -0.58 -2.42 1.81
CA GLN A 38 0.35 -1.56 2.53
C GLN A 38 0.78 -0.34 1.70
N ILE A 39 1.06 -0.55 0.41
CA ILE A 39 1.35 0.54 -0.53
C ILE A 39 0.18 1.52 -0.61
N ALA A 40 -1.05 1.02 -0.75
CA ALA A 40 -2.25 1.85 -0.79
C ALA A 40 -2.41 2.70 0.49
N LEU A 41 -2.18 2.12 1.66
CA LEU A 41 -2.22 2.83 2.95
C LEU A 41 -1.19 3.96 3.00
N LYS A 42 0.05 3.68 2.61
CA LYS A 42 1.12 4.70 2.60
C LYS A 42 0.84 5.80 1.57
N ALA A 43 0.35 5.46 0.38
CA ALA A 43 -0.02 6.44 -0.63
C ALA A 43 -1.15 7.36 -0.16
N GLN A 44 -2.16 6.81 0.55
CA GLN A 44 -3.22 7.62 1.16
C GLN A 44 -2.69 8.58 2.24
N GLN A 45 -1.73 8.12 3.07
CA GLN A 45 -1.08 8.98 4.06
C GLN A 45 -0.34 10.13 3.40
N LEU A 46 0.45 9.84 2.37
CA LEU A 46 1.20 10.83 1.60
C LEU A 46 0.29 11.82 0.87
N GLY A 47 -0.82 11.35 0.29
CA GLY A 47 -1.81 12.22 -0.35
C GLY A 47 -2.44 13.22 0.63
N ARG A 48 -2.74 12.82 1.86
CA ARG A 48 -3.22 13.74 2.90
C ARG A 48 -2.15 14.75 3.31
N GLU A 49 -0.91 14.30 3.40
CA GLU A 49 0.21 15.19 3.69
C GLU A 49 0.40 16.25 2.59
N MET A 50 0.28 15.86 1.31
CA MET A 50 0.28 16.83 0.21
C MET A 50 -0.86 17.85 0.32
N VAL A 51 -2.08 17.41 0.65
CA VAL A 51 -3.23 18.31 0.83
C VAL A 51 -3.02 19.26 2.01
N ALA A 52 -2.39 18.79 3.09
CA ALA A 52 -2.05 19.64 4.22
C ALA A 52 -0.96 20.67 3.84
N LEU A 53 0.07 20.25 3.12
CA LEU A 53 1.15 21.13 2.64
C LEU A 53 0.60 22.18 1.65
N SER A 54 -0.34 21.82 0.77
CA SER A 54 -0.89 22.76 -0.21
C SER A 54 -1.67 23.92 0.42
N GLN A 55 -2.06 23.79 1.69
CA GLN A 55 -2.75 24.84 2.46
C GLN A 55 -1.78 25.75 3.23
N GLN A 56 -0.49 25.38 3.32
CA GLN A 56 0.52 26.17 4.01
C GLN A 56 1.08 27.29 3.10
N PRO A 57 1.56 28.41 3.67
CA PRO A 57 2.26 29.45 2.92
C PRO A 57 3.46 28.90 2.13
N ASP A 58 3.83 29.57 1.04
CA ASP A 58 4.97 29.14 0.25
C ASP A 58 6.28 29.28 1.02
N SER A 59 7.07 28.22 0.98
CA SER A 59 8.38 28.16 1.59
C SER A 59 9.23 27.08 0.92
N PRO A 60 10.57 27.23 0.92
CA PRO A 60 11.47 26.19 0.40
C PRO A 60 11.25 24.83 1.07
N ALA A 61 10.97 24.81 2.38
CA ALA A 61 10.70 23.59 3.13
C ALA A 61 9.44 22.86 2.64
N ARG A 62 8.36 23.60 2.37
CA ARG A 62 7.13 23.04 1.80
C ARG A 62 7.37 22.43 0.43
N GLN A 63 8.05 23.15 -0.45
CA GLN A 63 8.38 22.67 -1.81
C GLN A 63 9.26 21.42 -1.76
N GLN A 64 10.28 21.41 -0.89
CA GLN A 64 11.11 20.24 -0.67
C GLN A 64 10.30 19.04 -0.19
N ARG A 65 9.38 19.22 0.76
CA ARG A 65 8.55 18.11 1.24
C ARG A 65 7.57 17.61 0.18
N MET A 66 6.97 18.51 -0.62
CA MET A 66 6.10 18.11 -1.75
C MET A 66 6.87 17.28 -2.79
N ASN A 67 8.12 17.65 -3.09
CA ASN A 67 8.99 16.87 -3.98
C ASN A 67 9.33 15.50 -3.40
N GLN A 68 9.67 15.44 -2.10
CA GLN A 68 9.92 14.16 -1.42
C GLN A 68 8.70 13.24 -1.45
N ILE A 69 7.50 13.76 -1.18
CA ILE A 69 6.27 12.97 -1.24
C ILE A 69 6.04 12.46 -2.67
N SER A 70 6.29 13.28 -3.69
CA SER A 70 6.17 12.87 -5.09
C SER A 70 7.11 11.71 -5.41
N THR A 71 8.36 11.77 -4.95
CA THR A 71 9.33 10.67 -5.09
C THR A 71 8.88 9.41 -4.32
N GLU A 72 8.38 9.55 -3.08
CA GLU A 72 7.85 8.43 -2.30
C GLU A 72 6.67 7.76 -3.05
N LEU A 73 5.77 8.53 -3.66
CA LEU A 73 4.64 8.00 -4.44
C LEU A 73 5.09 7.24 -5.70
N ILE A 74 6.15 7.72 -6.38
CA ILE A 74 6.74 7.02 -7.53
C ILE A 74 7.33 5.67 -7.07
N ALA A 75 8.13 5.65 -6.01
CA ALA A 75 8.70 4.43 -5.47
C ALA A 75 7.63 3.41 -5.03
N LEU A 76 6.54 3.90 -4.43
CA LEU A 76 5.39 3.07 -4.07
C LEU A 76 4.72 2.43 -5.30
N ARG A 77 4.60 3.16 -6.40
CA ARG A 77 4.05 2.63 -7.65
C ARG A 77 4.93 1.52 -8.23
N GLU A 78 6.25 1.67 -8.16
CA GLU A 78 7.20 0.65 -8.62
C GLU A 78 7.15 -0.62 -7.76
N GLY A 79 6.78 -0.49 -6.48
CA GLY A 79 6.59 -1.63 -5.58
C GLY A 79 5.28 -2.40 -5.75
N LEU A 80 4.36 -1.96 -6.62
CA LEU A 80 3.10 -2.65 -6.86
C LEU A 80 3.34 -4.03 -7.47
N ARG A 81 2.68 -5.03 -6.89
CA ARG A 81 2.74 -6.42 -7.30
C ARG A 81 1.51 -6.80 -8.10
N TYR A 82 1.69 -7.21 -9.36
CA TYR A 82 0.58 -7.59 -10.25
C TYR A 82 0.28 -9.09 -10.20
N ASP A 83 1.08 -9.86 -9.47
CA ASP A 83 1.01 -11.31 -9.35
C ASP A 83 0.02 -11.79 -8.26
N VAL A 84 -1.00 -10.98 -7.94
CA VAL A 84 -1.98 -11.25 -6.85
C VAL A 84 -2.84 -12.48 -7.12
N ASN A 85 -3.21 -12.72 -8.38
CA ASN A 85 -4.05 -13.84 -8.81
C ASN A 85 -3.26 -15.00 -9.44
N THR A 86 -1.95 -14.90 -9.44
CA THR A 86 -1.08 -16.02 -9.77
C THR A 86 -0.73 -16.72 -8.47
N PRO A 87 -0.80 -18.07 -8.40
CA PRO A 87 -0.25 -18.79 -7.27
C PRO A 87 1.18 -18.32 -7.08
N ALA A 88 1.53 -17.89 -5.86
CA ALA A 88 2.93 -17.71 -5.52
C ALA A 88 3.57 -19.07 -5.81
N ALA A 89 4.31 -19.18 -6.91
CA ALA A 89 4.97 -20.42 -7.27
C ALA A 89 5.75 -20.81 -6.02
N ALA A 90 5.30 -21.89 -5.36
CA ALA A 90 5.99 -22.43 -4.23
C ALA A 90 7.44 -22.47 -4.65
N LYS A 91 8.32 -21.79 -3.89
CA LYS A 91 9.76 -21.91 -4.04
C LYS A 91 10.04 -23.41 -4.04
N ALA A 92 10.14 -23.99 -5.23
CA ALA A 92 10.64 -25.32 -5.44
C ALA A 92 12.14 -25.15 -5.22
N ALA A 93 12.55 -25.40 -3.98
CA ALA A 93 13.94 -25.66 -3.68
C ALA A 93 14.37 -26.91 -4.46
N PRO A 94 15.50 -26.90 -5.18
CA PRO A 94 16.38 -28.06 -5.17
C PRO A 94 17.05 -28.22 -3.80
#